data_AF-A0A0P0W059-F1
#
_entry.id   AF-A0A0P0W059-F1
#
_cell.length_a   1.000
_cell.length_b   1.000
_cell.length_c   1.000
_cell.angle_alpha   90.00
_cell.angle_beta   90.00
_cell.angle_gamma   90.00
#
_symmetry.space_group_name_H-M   'P 1'
#
loop_
_entity.id
_entity.type
_entity.pdbx_description
1 polymer ?
#
loop_
_entity_poly.entity_id
_entity_poly.type
_entity_poly.pdbx_seq_one_letter_code
_entity_poly.pdbx_strand_id
1 'polypeptide(L)'
;AAAAAVGEALRRGASTAPWRRAASASYHHTIQALPRETAGPRAAARERRSGRVPAVLLALAGAGPGEGVAHRKLLTADRKQLGEILKQSPYFLSTPVRLQVRAGERSTAVVHSGTVLPIKVHRDETTGNILNLVLVEADEGTMLKVNLPVEFKGEDVCPGLKKENKDQLGVSLPC
;
A
#
# COMPACT_ATOMS: atom_id res chain seq x y z
N ALA A 1 54.61 36.59 -24.96
CA ALA A 1 54.42 35.57 -23.90
C ALA A 1 52.91 35.42 -23.70
N ALA A 2 52.20 34.53 -24.40
CA ALA A 2 52.25 33.07 -24.38
C ALA A 2 51.88 32.47 -23.00
N ALA A 3 50.60 32.07 -22.91
CA ALA A 3 50.04 30.89 -22.25
C ALA A 3 49.66 30.89 -20.73
N ALA A 4 48.49 30.27 -20.52
CA ALA A 4 47.91 29.66 -19.30
C ALA A 4 47.16 30.60 -18.32
N ALA A 5 45.93 30.34 -17.89
CA ALA A 5 45.16 29.09 -17.87
C ALA A 5 43.65 29.34 -17.95
N VAL A 6 43.01 28.65 -18.90
CA VAL A 6 41.58 28.37 -18.96
C VAL A 6 41.30 27.23 -17.99
N GLY A 7 40.59 27.51 -16.90
CA GLY A 7 40.17 26.54 -15.89
C GLY A 7 38.73 26.08 -16.13
N GLU A 8 38.52 25.43 -17.27
CA GLU A 8 37.27 24.76 -17.64
C GLU A 8 37.39 23.28 -17.27
N ALA A 9 36.82 22.87 -16.14
CA ALA A 9 36.53 21.46 -15.88
C ALA A 9 35.64 21.27 -14.64
N LEU A 10 34.42 20.82 -14.92
CA LEU A 10 33.82 19.72 -14.16
C LEU A 10 33.22 20.02 -12.77
N ARG A 11 32.35 21.02 -12.68
CA ARG A 11 31.18 20.87 -11.78
C ARG A 11 30.14 20.00 -12.50
N ARG A 12 30.33 18.69 -12.35
CA ARG A 12 29.38 17.63 -12.69
C ARG A 12 27.99 18.02 -12.17
N GLY A 13 27.13 18.45 -13.08
CA GLY A 13 25.69 18.35 -12.90
C GLY A 13 25.38 16.88 -12.66
N ALA A 14 25.08 16.54 -11.40
CA ALA A 14 24.47 15.28 -11.07
C ALA A 14 23.10 15.27 -11.73
N SER A 15 23.05 14.70 -12.93
CA SER A 15 21.84 14.29 -13.62
C SER A 15 21.18 13.19 -12.79
N THR A 16 20.46 13.59 -11.75
CA THR A 16 19.46 12.73 -11.12
C THR A 16 18.37 12.51 -12.16
N ALA A 17 18.39 11.35 -12.78
CA ALA A 17 17.35 10.88 -13.67
C ALA A 17 15.97 11.21 -13.07
N PRO A 18 15.07 11.92 -13.78
CA PRO A 18 13.78 12.37 -13.24
C PRO A 18 12.85 11.21 -12.83
N TRP A 19 13.22 9.98 -13.18
CA TRP A 19 12.52 8.76 -12.78
C TRP A 19 13.03 8.14 -11.47
N ARG A 20 14.12 8.65 -10.87
CA ARG A 20 14.38 8.41 -9.44
C ARG A 20 13.45 9.31 -8.62
N ARG A 21 12.14 9.04 -8.72
CA ARG A 21 11.19 9.56 -7.76
C ARG A 21 11.58 9.01 -6.39
N ALA A 22 11.71 9.92 -5.44
CA ALA A 22 12.02 9.64 -4.05
C ALA A 22 11.29 8.37 -3.58
N ALA A 23 12.06 7.36 -3.21
CA ALA A 23 11.57 6.37 -2.28
C ALA A 23 11.12 7.14 -1.03
N SER A 24 9.87 6.95 -0.60
CA SER A 24 9.33 7.46 0.68
C SER A 24 9.25 8.98 0.85
N ALA A 25 8.08 9.59 0.60
CA ALA A 25 7.77 10.86 1.28
C ALA A 25 6.27 11.21 1.44
N SER A 26 5.36 10.88 0.51
CA SER A 26 4.07 11.60 0.48
C SER A 26 2.80 10.86 0.90
N TYR A 27 2.87 9.58 1.32
CA TYR A 27 1.67 8.85 1.80
C TYR A 27 1.98 8.03 3.06
N HIS A 28 2.59 8.65 4.07
CA HIS A 28 2.91 8.02 5.35
C HIS A 28 1.65 7.80 6.21
N HIS A 29 0.74 6.95 5.74
CA HIS A 29 -0.23 6.34 6.64
C HIS A 29 0.52 5.39 7.57
N THR A 30 0.36 5.59 8.87
CA THR A 30 0.98 4.73 9.88
C THR A 30 -0.11 3.90 10.51
N ILE A 31 -0.16 2.61 10.22
CA ILE A 31 -1.14 1.70 10.82
C ILE A 31 -0.71 1.43 12.26
N GLN A 32 -1.58 1.73 13.21
CA GLN A 32 -1.38 1.35 14.60
C GLN A 32 -1.94 -0.04 14.82
N ALA A 33 -1.14 -0.90 15.43
CA ALA A 33 -1.51 -2.26 15.73
C ALA A 33 -1.16 -2.65 17.16
N LEU A 34 -1.87 -3.64 17.69
CA LEU A 34 -1.59 -4.29 18.98
C LEU A 34 -1.33 -5.78 18.75
N PRO A 35 -0.35 -6.39 19.44
CA PRO A 35 -0.12 -7.82 19.37
C PRO A 35 -1.33 -8.57 19.92
N ARG A 36 -1.65 -9.73 19.33
CA ARG A 36 -2.68 -10.65 19.86
C ARG A 36 -2.10 -12.05 20.01
N GLU A 37 -2.49 -12.73 21.07
CA GLU A 37 -2.09 -14.11 21.32
C GLU A 37 -3.16 -15.11 20.86
N THR A 38 -4.44 -14.77 21.05
CA THR A 38 -5.55 -15.67 20.74
C THR A 38 -5.93 -15.58 19.26
N ALA A 39 -5.98 -16.74 18.60
CA ALA A 39 -6.52 -16.89 17.25
C ALA A 39 -7.81 -17.69 17.25
N GLY A 40 -8.67 -17.43 16.25
CA GLY A 40 -9.89 -18.18 16.01
C GLY A 40 -11.09 -17.30 15.67
N PRO A 41 -12.17 -17.91 15.16
CA PRO A 41 -13.34 -17.18 14.68
C PRO A 41 -14.05 -16.40 15.80
N ARG A 42 -14.14 -16.98 17.01
CA ARG A 42 -14.79 -16.34 18.16
C ARG A 42 -14.02 -15.13 18.66
N ALA A 43 -12.68 -15.24 18.75
CA ALA A 43 -11.81 -14.13 19.14
C ALA A 43 -11.89 -12.99 18.12
N ALA A 44 -11.76 -13.31 16.83
CA ALA A 44 -11.88 -12.35 15.74
C ALA A 44 -13.26 -11.65 15.73
N ALA A 45 -14.35 -12.37 15.99
CA ALA A 45 -15.68 -11.77 16.10
C ALA A 45 -15.80 -10.82 17.31
N ARG A 46 -15.15 -11.14 18.44
CA ARG A 46 -15.12 -10.26 19.61
C ARG A 46 -14.36 -8.96 19.31
N GLU A 47 -13.20 -9.05 18.65
CA GLU A 47 -12.41 -7.89 18.23
C GLU A 47 -13.20 -6.98 17.28
N ARG A 48 -13.90 -7.56 16.30
CA ARG A 48 -14.77 -6.79 15.37
C ARG A 48 -15.90 -6.07 16.09
N ARG A 49 -16.50 -6.71 17.10
CA ARG A 49 -17.53 -6.08 17.95
C ARG A 49 -16.99 -4.91 18.76
N SER A 50 -15.74 -4.97 19.22
CA SER A 50 -15.08 -3.84 19.88
C SER A 50 -14.51 -2.80 18.91
N GLY A 51 -14.77 -2.92 17.60
CA GLY A 51 -14.28 -1.98 16.59
C GLY A 51 -12.82 -2.15 16.19
N ARG A 52 -12.22 -3.31 16.46
CA ARG A 52 -10.87 -3.69 16.02
C ARG A 52 -10.95 -4.68 14.85
N VAL A 53 -9.91 -4.71 14.02
CA VAL A 53 -9.79 -5.60 12.87
C VAL A 53 -8.63 -6.56 13.15
N PRO A 54 -8.85 -7.89 13.12
CA PRO A 54 -7.75 -8.83 13.21
C PRO A 54 -6.84 -8.67 11.98
N ALA A 55 -5.54 -8.68 12.22
CA ALA A 55 -4.53 -8.58 11.21
C ALA A 55 -3.46 -9.66 11.40
N VAL A 56 -2.72 -9.94 10.33
CA VAL A 56 -1.59 -10.86 10.33
C VAL A 56 -0.44 -10.18 9.62
N LEU A 57 0.71 -10.13 10.28
CA LEU A 57 1.98 -9.76 9.69
C LEU A 57 2.77 -11.04 9.38
N LEU A 58 3.01 -11.28 8.10
CA LEU A 58 3.85 -12.36 7.62
C LEU A 58 5.22 -11.79 7.28
N ALA A 59 6.26 -12.47 7.72
CA ALA A 59 7.59 -12.19 7.24
C ALA A 59 8.10 -13.33 6.39
N LEU A 60 8.76 -12.98 5.31
CA LEU A 60 9.24 -13.92 4.33
C LEU A 60 10.60 -14.46 4.76
N ALA A 61 10.80 -15.77 4.59
CA ALA A 61 12.07 -16.43 4.93
C ALA A 61 13.22 -16.11 3.97
N GLY A 62 12.96 -15.37 2.88
CA GLY A 62 13.96 -15.04 1.88
C GLY A 62 13.54 -13.90 0.95
N ALA A 63 14.46 -13.51 0.08
CA ALA A 63 14.30 -12.38 -0.83
C ALA A 63 13.46 -12.70 -2.09
N GLY A 64 13.06 -13.96 -2.30
CA GLY A 64 12.43 -14.46 -3.52
C GLY A 64 10.91 -14.69 -3.40
N PRO A 65 10.13 -14.45 -4.47
CA PRO A 65 8.68 -14.63 -4.46
C PRO A 65 8.30 -16.12 -4.53
N GLY A 66 8.18 -16.77 -3.37
CA GLY A 66 7.85 -18.19 -3.23
C GLY A 66 8.49 -18.82 -2.00
N GLU A 67 9.48 -18.16 -1.40
CA GLU A 67 10.03 -18.57 -0.11
C GLU A 67 8.92 -18.48 0.95
N GLY A 68 8.77 -19.54 1.74
CA GLY A 68 7.71 -19.67 2.73
C GLY A 68 7.72 -18.54 3.78
N VAL A 69 6.67 -18.52 4.60
CA VAL A 69 6.57 -17.59 5.73
C VAL A 69 7.54 -18.04 6.83
N ALA A 70 8.54 -17.22 7.15
CA ALA A 70 9.46 -17.48 8.27
C ALA A 70 8.75 -17.32 9.61
N HIS A 71 8.17 -16.14 9.83
CA HIS A 71 7.44 -15.83 11.06
C HIS A 71 6.10 -15.18 10.77
N ARG A 72 5.11 -15.55 11.58
CA ARG A 72 3.78 -14.96 11.55
C ARG A 72 3.51 -14.28 12.89
N LYS A 73 3.34 -12.96 12.87
CA LYS A 73 2.86 -12.18 14.02
C LYS A 73 1.37 -11.91 13.87
N LEU A 74 0.62 -12.20 14.91
CA LEU A 74 -0.80 -11.90 14.96
C LEU A 74 -1.00 -10.52 15.56
N LEU A 75 -1.75 -9.69 14.87
CA LEU A 75 -1.97 -8.29 15.23
C LEU A 75 -3.47 -7.97 15.27
N THR A 76 -3.81 -6.85 15.89
CA THR A 76 -5.11 -6.19 15.76
C THR A 76 -4.89 -4.74 15.38
N ALA A 77 -5.64 -4.24 14.41
CA ALA A 77 -5.59 -2.86 13.96
C ALA A 77 -6.92 -2.16 14.25
N ASP A 78 -6.92 -0.82 14.31
CA ASP A 78 -8.15 -0.07 14.53
C ASP A 78 -8.99 0.03 13.25
N ARG A 79 -10.30 -0.29 13.36
CA ARG A 79 -11.21 -0.29 12.21
C ARG A 79 -11.40 1.10 11.61
N LYS A 80 -11.52 2.13 12.47
CA LYS A 80 -11.75 3.51 12.04
C LYS A 80 -10.59 4.01 11.19
N GLN A 81 -9.37 3.81 11.71
CA GLN A 81 -8.14 4.17 11.04
C GLN A 81 -8.00 3.47 9.67
N LEU A 82 -8.21 2.15 9.62
CA LEU A 82 -8.19 1.41 8.35
C LEU A 82 -9.27 1.91 7.38
N GLY A 83 -10.47 2.22 7.86
CA GLY A 83 -11.55 2.76 7.05
C GLY A 83 -11.19 4.10 6.41
N GLU A 84 -10.52 4.99 7.13
CA GLU A 84 -10.05 6.28 6.62
C GLU A 84 -8.95 6.11 5.57
N ILE A 85 -7.95 5.28 5.88
CA ILE A 85 -6.83 4.99 4.97
C ILE A 85 -7.34 4.42 3.64
N LEU A 86 -8.27 3.46 3.70
CA LEU A 86 -8.82 2.82 2.51
C LEU A 86 -9.71 3.75 1.68
N LYS A 87 -10.33 4.77 2.29
CA LYS A 87 -11.08 5.80 1.55
C LYS A 87 -10.16 6.80 0.87
N GLN A 88 -9.05 7.17 1.52
CA GLN A 88 -8.10 8.15 0.99
C GLN A 88 -7.19 7.55 -0.09
N SER A 89 -6.80 6.28 0.05
CA SER A 89 -5.82 5.63 -0.82
C SER A 89 -6.44 4.45 -1.59
N PRO A 90 -6.93 4.65 -2.84
CA PRO A 90 -7.44 3.54 -3.65
C PRO A 90 -6.35 2.50 -3.97
N TYR A 91 -5.08 2.91 -3.96
CA TYR A 91 -3.91 2.06 -4.21
C TYR A 91 -3.28 1.48 -2.93
N PHE A 92 -4.07 1.28 -1.89
CA PHE A 92 -3.56 0.80 -0.59
C PHE A 92 -2.82 -0.55 -0.67
N LEU A 93 -3.24 -1.44 -1.59
CA LEU A 93 -2.60 -2.75 -1.78
C LEU A 93 -1.25 -2.69 -2.51
N SER A 94 -0.96 -1.58 -3.20
CA SER A 94 0.28 -1.40 -3.94
C SER A 94 1.27 -0.45 -3.28
N THR A 95 0.87 0.18 -2.17
CA THR A 95 1.67 1.19 -1.49
C THR A 95 2.24 0.62 -0.19
N PRO A 96 3.57 0.70 0.06
CA PRO A 96 4.14 0.32 1.34
C PRO A 96 3.68 1.30 2.44
N VAL A 97 3.31 0.75 3.60
CA VAL A 97 2.73 1.46 4.72
C VAL A 97 3.61 1.27 5.95
N ARG A 98 3.71 2.28 6.82
CA ARG A 98 4.42 2.10 8.10
C ARG A 98 3.51 1.39 9.09
N LEU A 99 4.03 0.35 9.74
CA LEU A 99 3.34 -0.34 10.84
C LEU A 99 4.00 0.05 12.16
N GLN A 100 3.18 0.42 13.14
CA GLN A 100 3.61 0.60 14.53
C GLN A 100 2.81 -0.33 15.43
N VAL A 101 3.50 -1.32 15.99
CA VAL A 101 2.94 -2.26 16.96
C VAL A 101 3.19 -1.72 18.36
N ARG A 102 2.13 -1.36 19.07
CA ARG A 102 2.18 -0.88 20.46
C ARG A 102 1.98 -2.03 21.43
N ALA A 103 2.58 -1.93 22.62
CA ALA A 103 2.49 -2.98 23.64
C ALA A 103 1.08 -3.18 24.20
N GLY A 104 0.25 -2.12 24.18
CA GLY A 104 -1.10 -2.17 24.72
C GLY A 104 -1.92 -0.97 24.29
N GLU A 105 -3.24 -1.05 24.50
CA GLU A 105 -4.21 -0.05 24.03
C GLU A 105 -3.99 1.36 24.61
N ARG A 106 -3.49 1.45 25.84
CA ARG A 106 -3.16 2.72 26.52
C ARG A 106 -1.66 3.01 26.59
N SER A 107 -0.83 2.13 26.04
CA SER A 107 0.63 2.29 26.09
C SER A 107 1.14 2.99 24.84
N THR A 108 2.03 3.96 25.01
CA THR A 108 2.78 4.60 23.93
C THR A 108 4.04 3.83 23.56
N ALA A 109 4.42 2.81 24.32
CA ALA A 109 5.59 1.99 24.05
C ALA A 109 5.40 1.19 22.75
N VAL A 110 6.25 1.48 21.76
CA VAL A 110 6.30 0.77 20.49
C VAL A 110 7.18 -0.46 20.65
N VAL A 111 6.59 -1.65 20.47
CA VAL A 111 7.27 -2.94 20.53
C VAL A 111 8.00 -3.23 19.22
N HIS A 112 7.37 -2.88 18.10
CA HIS A 112 7.91 -3.13 16.78
C HIS A 112 7.42 -2.09 15.80
N SER A 113 8.33 -1.52 15.02
CA SER A 113 8.02 -0.62 13.92
C SER A 113 8.72 -1.12 12.66
N GLY A 114 7.99 -1.20 11.56
CA GLY A 114 8.52 -1.70 10.30
C GLY A 114 7.74 -1.17 9.11
N THR A 115 8.32 -1.32 7.92
CA THR A 115 7.61 -1.06 6.67
C THR A 115 6.93 -2.34 6.23
N VAL A 116 5.65 -2.26 5.90
CA VAL A 116 4.85 -3.43 5.52
C VAL A 116 4.06 -3.14 4.25
N LEU A 117 3.88 -4.16 3.43
CA LEU A 117 3.02 -4.09 2.27
C LEU A 117 1.70 -4.84 2.53
N PRO A 118 0.54 -4.18 2.39
CA PRO A 118 -0.74 -4.87 2.42
C PRO A 118 -0.93 -5.72 1.16
N ILE A 119 -1.03 -7.05 1.32
CA ILE A 119 -1.27 -7.96 0.17
C ILE A 119 -2.76 -8.20 -0.04
N LYS A 120 -3.52 -8.34 1.05
CA LYS A 120 -4.94 -8.70 0.97
C LYS A 120 -5.74 -8.04 2.09
N VAL A 121 -6.86 -7.44 1.71
CA VAL A 121 -7.88 -6.92 2.62
C VAL A 121 -9.13 -7.75 2.41
N HIS A 122 -9.57 -8.49 3.43
CA HIS A 122 -10.86 -9.18 3.38
C HIS A 122 -11.93 -8.20 3.81
N ARG A 123 -12.85 -7.91 2.89
CA ARG A 123 -14.06 -7.13 3.17
C ARG A 123 -15.27 -8.04 3.03
N ASP A 124 -16.27 -7.79 3.87
CA ASP A 124 -17.60 -8.36 3.71
C ASP A 124 -18.29 -7.64 2.54
N GLU A 125 -18.80 -8.40 1.58
CA GLU A 125 -19.43 -7.87 0.36
C GLU A 125 -20.75 -7.18 0.66
N THR A 126 -21.47 -7.66 1.68
CA THR A 126 -22.80 -7.15 2.02
C THR A 126 -22.72 -5.87 2.85
N THR A 127 -21.84 -5.85 3.85
CA THR A 127 -21.75 -4.73 4.81
C THR A 127 -20.60 -3.77 4.52
N GLY A 128 -19.66 -4.14 3.65
CA GLY A 128 -18.42 -3.39 3.41
C GLY A 128 -17.45 -3.41 4.60
N ASN A 129 -17.75 -4.16 5.67
CA ASN A 129 -16.91 -4.21 6.86
C ASN A 129 -15.61 -4.97 6.60
N ILE A 130 -14.52 -4.49 7.19
CA ILE A 130 -13.21 -5.15 7.08
C ILE A 130 -13.16 -6.31 8.07
N LEU A 131 -13.01 -7.52 7.53
CA LEU A 131 -12.98 -8.75 8.31
C LEU A 131 -11.56 -9.13 8.72
N ASN A 132 -10.58 -8.96 7.84
CA ASN A 132 -9.19 -9.36 8.09
C ASN A 132 -8.22 -8.55 7.21
N LEU A 133 -7.03 -8.30 7.74
CA LEU A 133 -5.94 -7.62 7.04
C LEU A 133 -4.70 -8.52 6.99
N VAL A 134 -4.15 -8.72 5.80
CA VAL A 134 -2.90 -9.47 5.60
C VAL A 134 -1.81 -8.51 5.14
N LEU A 135 -0.77 -8.41 5.96
CA LEU A 135 0.39 -7.58 5.77
C LEU A 135 1.63 -8.46 5.60
N VAL A 136 2.55 -8.04 4.75
CA VAL A 136 3.86 -8.66 4.59
C VAL A 136 4.94 -7.66 4.95
N GLU A 137 5.94 -8.10 5.71
CA GLU A 137 7.12 -7.31 6.04
C GLU A 137 7.89 -7.00 4.75
N ALA A 138 8.11 -5.70 4.48
CA ALA A 138 8.71 -5.20 3.26
C ALA A 138 10.02 -4.49 3.61
N ASP A 139 11.05 -5.30 3.89
CA ASP A 139 12.40 -4.81 4.14
C ASP A 139 13.09 -4.40 2.84
N GLU A 140 14.05 -3.48 2.94
CA GLU A 140 14.81 -2.99 1.80
C GLU A 140 15.51 -4.16 1.08
N GLY A 141 15.20 -4.34 -0.22
CA GLY A 141 15.78 -5.38 -1.06
C GLY A 141 14.95 -6.67 -1.19
N THR A 142 13.80 -6.77 -0.51
CA THR A 142 12.88 -7.91 -0.71
C THR A 142 12.06 -7.75 -1.99
N MET A 143 11.99 -8.81 -2.82
CA MET A 143 11.15 -8.79 -4.02
C MET A 143 9.74 -9.29 -3.70
N LEU A 144 8.76 -8.40 -3.77
CA LEU A 144 7.34 -8.70 -3.53
C LEU A 144 6.55 -8.68 -4.84
N LYS A 145 5.63 -9.63 -5.00
CA LYS A 145 4.64 -9.61 -6.08
C LYS A 145 3.51 -8.67 -5.67
N VAL A 146 3.29 -7.62 -6.46
CA VAL A 146 2.31 -6.56 -6.17
C VAL A 146 1.40 -6.37 -7.37
N ASN A 147 0.09 -6.27 -7.12
CA ASN A 147 -0.88 -5.93 -8.16
C ASN A 147 -0.99 -4.40 -8.25
N LEU A 148 -0.52 -3.83 -9.35
CA LEU A 148 -0.61 -2.40 -9.62
C LEU A 148 -1.87 -2.13 -10.45
N PRO A 149 -2.80 -1.29 -9.96
CA PRO A 149 -3.93 -0.86 -10.78
C PRO A 149 -3.42 0.03 -11.91
N VAL A 150 -3.91 -0.23 -13.12
CA VAL A 150 -3.61 0.56 -14.31
C VAL A 150 -4.71 1.60 -14.46
N GLU A 151 -4.31 2.86 -14.51
CA GLU A 151 -5.21 3.96 -14.84
C GLU A 151 -4.91 4.46 -16.24
N PHE A 152 -5.96 4.49 -17.06
CA PHE A 152 -5.87 5.03 -18.41
C PHE A 152 -5.96 6.56 -18.34
N LYS A 153 -4.93 7.24 -18.84
CA LYS A 153 -4.90 8.69 -19.01
C LYS A 153 -4.84 9.00 -20.50
N GLY A 154 -5.61 9.99 -20.93
CA GLY A 154 -5.60 10.45 -22.33
C GLY A 154 -6.53 9.70 -23.28
N GLU A 155 -7.54 9.00 -22.76
CA GLU A 155 -8.62 8.41 -23.59
C GLU A 155 -9.27 9.47 -24.50
N ASP A 156 -9.36 10.71 -24.03
CA ASP A 156 -9.88 11.87 -24.77
C ASP A 156 -9.05 12.28 -26.00
N VAL A 157 -7.81 11.82 -26.11
CA VAL A 157 -6.86 12.18 -27.19
C VAL A 157 -6.43 10.93 -27.97
N CYS A 158 -7.12 9.80 -27.80
CA CYS A 158 -6.85 8.61 -28.60
C CYS A 158 -7.59 8.69 -29.95
N PRO A 159 -6.89 8.87 -31.09
CA PRO A 159 -7.54 8.95 -32.41
C PRO A 159 -8.30 7.67 -32.78
N GLY A 160 -7.97 6.53 -32.18
CA GLY A 160 -8.71 5.27 -32.33
C GLY A 160 -10.09 5.27 -31.66
N LEU A 161 -10.27 5.96 -30.51
CA LEU A 161 -11.56 6.06 -29.83
C LEU A 161 -12.50 7.08 -30.49
N LYS A 162 -11.95 8.14 -31.08
CA LYS A 162 -12.74 9.19 -31.74
C LYS A 162 -13.41 8.74 -33.04
N LYS A 163 -12.96 7.64 -33.64
CA LYS A 163 -13.42 7.24 -34.98
C LYS A 163 -14.66 6.34 -34.96
N GLU A 164 -15.05 5.77 -33.83
CA GLU A 164 -16.05 4.67 -33.81
C GLU A 164 -17.25 4.86 -32.88
N ASN A 165 -17.37 5.96 -32.13
CA ASN A 165 -18.51 6.15 -31.20
C ASN A 165 -19.71 6.91 -31.79
N LYS A 166 -19.93 6.84 -33.12
CA LYS A 166 -21.11 7.44 -33.78
C LYS A 166 -22.20 6.44 -34.14
N ASP A 167 -21.91 5.14 -34.07
CA ASP A 167 -22.82 4.09 -34.53
C ASP A 167 -23.10 3.07 -33.42
N GLN A 168 -23.77 3.50 -32.34
CA GLN A 168 -24.62 2.62 -31.53
C GLN A 168 -25.59 3.43 -30.65
N LEU A 169 -26.84 3.44 -31.10
CA LEU A 169 -28.06 3.45 -30.27
C LEU A 169 -28.40 4.74 -29.50
N GLY A 170 -28.95 5.70 -30.25
CA GLY A 170 -29.84 6.75 -29.75
C GLY A 170 -31.07 6.87 -30.65
N VAL A 171 -31.85 5.80 -30.77
CA VAL A 171 -33.16 5.80 -31.43
C VAL A 171 -34.25 5.96 -30.36
N SER A 172 -35.00 7.08 -30.43
CA SER A 172 -36.31 7.36 -29.79
C SER A 172 -36.27 7.54 -28.26
N LEU A 173 -36.85 8.55 -27.57
CA LEU A 173 -38.07 9.40 -27.67
C LEU A 173 -37.82 10.70 -26.83
N PRO A 174 -38.47 11.86 -27.10
CA PRO A 174 -39.88 12.06 -26.76
C PRO A 174 -40.72 12.78 -27.85
N CYS A 175 -41.97 12.34 -27.97
CA CYS A 175 -43.09 13.18 -28.43
C CYS A 175 -43.82 13.74 -27.21
#